data_AF-A0A0L7LPU2-F1
#
_entry.id   AF-A0A0L7LPU2-F1
#
_cell.length_a   1.000
_cell.length_b   1.000
_cell.length_c   1.000
_cell.angle_alpha   90.00
_cell.angle_beta   90.00
_cell.angle_gamma   90.00
#
_symmetry.space_group_name_H-M   'P 1'
#
loop_
_entity.id
_entity.type
_entity.pdbx_description
1 polymer ?
#
loop_
_entity_poly.entity_id
_entity_poly.type
_entity_poly.pdbx_seq_one_letter_code
_entity_poly.pdbx_strand_id
1 'polypeptide(L)'
;MYAALALIAIIVFFASFGTYHYAHIPEETILNELYRKTTPNLIKKNIQCKYDEILESTISIESWEVPTNNDDFSPTGIDNGSYVPECDPAFSVAILGMLYNIGARRAIADQFPCLILHDVDLLPLDRANLYACTRQPRHMSASIDKFRYVLPYSELVGGALAIRADQYVAVDGFSNRFEGWGGEDDDMHARIRAHQLDVVRFPRTRARYSMLVHAQAPRNAERFRIMAEKRRAHADEGYRAAPYRSV
;
A
#
# COMPACT_ATOMS: atom_id res chain seq x y z
N MET A 1 35.97 -30.81 -10.60
CA MET A 1 34.98 -29.98 -11.32
C MET A 1 33.69 -29.80 -10.52
N TYR A 2 33.02 -30.87 -10.09
CA TYR A 2 31.76 -30.79 -9.32
C TYR A 2 31.88 -30.12 -7.94
N ALA A 3 32.98 -30.34 -7.21
CA ALA A 3 33.19 -29.70 -5.91
C ALA A 3 33.34 -28.16 -6.00
N ALA A 4 33.98 -27.67 -7.07
CA ALA A 4 34.11 -26.24 -7.32
C ALA A 4 32.75 -25.60 -7.69
N LEU A 5 31.95 -26.29 -8.52
CA LEU A 5 30.59 -25.85 -8.87
C LEU A 5 29.65 -25.87 -7.64
N ALA A 6 29.76 -26.86 -6.77
CA ALA A 6 29.00 -26.92 -5.52
C ALA A 6 29.41 -25.79 -4.55
N LEU A 7 30.70 -25.51 -4.42
CA LEU A 7 31.19 -24.40 -3.59
C LEU A 7 30.75 -23.04 -4.15
N ILE A 8 30.80 -22.84 -5.47
CA ILE A 8 30.27 -21.63 -6.12
C ILE A 8 28.76 -21.53 -5.89
N ALA A 9 28.01 -22.62 -6.03
CA ALA A 9 26.57 -22.63 -5.76
C ALA A 9 26.25 -22.29 -4.30
N ILE A 10 27.05 -22.78 -3.33
CA ILE A 10 26.92 -22.45 -1.90
C ILE A 10 27.27 -20.98 -1.65
N ILE A 11 28.37 -20.48 -2.21
CA ILE A 11 28.78 -19.07 -2.08
C ILE A 11 27.72 -18.15 -2.69
N VAL A 12 27.25 -18.45 -3.90
CA VAL A 12 26.16 -17.71 -4.56
C VAL A 12 24.89 -17.83 -3.74
N PHE A 13 24.54 -19.02 -3.24
CA PHE A 13 23.38 -19.21 -2.37
C PHE A 13 23.48 -18.28 -1.15
N PHE A 14 24.57 -18.30 -0.37
CA PHE A 14 24.70 -17.46 0.82
C PHE A 14 24.92 -15.96 0.52
N ALA A 15 25.56 -15.61 -0.59
CA ALA A 15 25.71 -14.21 -1.02
C ALA A 15 24.38 -13.63 -1.55
N SER A 16 23.51 -14.46 -2.14
CA SER A 16 22.21 -14.06 -2.66
C SER A 16 21.09 -14.19 -1.63
N PHE A 17 21.17 -15.15 -0.70
CA PHE A 17 20.14 -15.39 0.32
C PHE A 17 20.11 -14.34 1.44
N GLY A 18 21.10 -13.44 1.49
CA GLY A 18 21.27 -12.52 2.62
C GLY A 18 20.70 -11.11 2.42
N THR A 19 20.41 -10.66 1.20
CA THR A 19 20.09 -9.24 0.97
C THR A 19 18.96 -9.01 -0.03
N TYR A 20 17.76 -9.53 0.29
CA TYR A 20 16.51 -9.11 -0.36
C TYR A 20 16.03 -7.75 0.20
N HIS A 21 16.94 -6.78 0.28
CA HIS A 21 16.65 -5.44 0.77
C HIS A 21 16.18 -4.58 -0.40
N TYR A 22 14.91 -4.17 -0.35
CA TYR A 22 14.42 -3.09 -1.18
C TYR A 22 14.79 -1.74 -0.55
N ALA A 23 14.87 -0.71 -1.38
CA ALA A 23 15.02 0.66 -0.90
C ALA A 23 13.83 1.04 -0.01
N HIS A 24 14.13 1.54 1.18
CA HIS A 24 13.15 1.93 2.19
C HIS A 24 13.61 3.20 2.88
N ILE A 25 12.67 3.91 3.49
CA ILE A 25 13.02 5.05 4.34
C ILE A 25 13.67 4.55 5.64
N PRO A 26 14.71 5.24 6.13
CA PRO A 26 15.32 4.91 7.42
C PRO A 26 14.30 5.04 8.55
N GLU A 27 14.38 4.14 9.53
CA GLU A 27 13.40 4.01 10.61
C GLU A 27 13.29 5.29 11.45
N GLU A 28 14.44 5.92 11.74
CA GLU A 28 14.55 7.19 12.45
C GLU A 28 13.90 8.38 11.72
N THR A 29 13.63 8.24 10.43
CA THR A 29 12.99 9.28 9.61
C THR A 29 11.50 9.05 9.37
N ILE A 30 10.95 7.89 9.77
CA ILE A 30 9.55 7.51 9.52
C ILE A 30 8.58 8.58 10.01
N LEU A 31 8.71 9.01 11.26
CA LEU A 31 7.81 10.03 11.85
C LEU A 31 7.88 11.36 11.07
N ASN A 32 9.07 11.73 10.61
CA ASN A 32 9.28 12.96 9.86
C ASN A 32 8.61 12.88 8.48
N GLU A 33 8.73 11.74 7.79
CA GLU A 33 8.12 11.49 6.49
C GLU A 33 6.60 11.31 6.55
N LEU A 34 6.07 10.72 7.62
CA LEU A 34 4.63 10.50 7.80
C LEU A 34 3.86 11.77 8.14
N TYR A 35 4.44 12.61 9.00
CA TYR A 35 3.65 13.65 9.65
C TYR A 35 4.27 15.06 9.55
N ARG A 36 5.55 15.20 9.90
CA ARG A 36 6.17 16.53 10.00
C ARG A 36 6.35 17.22 8.63
N LYS A 37 6.66 16.45 7.59
CA LYS A 37 6.82 16.96 6.21
C LYS A 37 5.51 17.06 5.42
N THR A 38 4.57 16.15 5.69
CA THR A 38 3.28 16.04 4.99
C THR A 38 2.23 17.00 5.52
N THR A 39 2.30 17.32 6.81
CA THR A 39 1.27 18.07 7.53
C THR A 39 1.87 19.14 8.44
N PRO A 40 2.65 20.10 7.91
CA PRO A 40 3.38 21.08 8.71
C PRO A 40 2.47 21.99 9.57
N ASN A 41 1.22 22.20 9.14
CA ASN A 41 0.23 22.99 9.88
C ASN A 41 -0.41 22.23 11.03
N LEU A 42 -0.26 20.91 11.07
CA LEU A 42 -0.94 20.04 12.04
C LEU A 42 -0.17 19.98 13.36
N ILE A 43 1.15 20.24 13.35
CA ILE A 43 2.02 20.36 14.54
C ILE A 43 1.52 21.46 15.50
N LYS A 44 0.67 22.38 15.01
CA LYS A 44 0.05 23.45 15.79
C LYS A 44 -1.21 23.03 16.56
N LYS A 45 -1.77 21.84 16.30
CA LYS A 45 -2.91 21.29 17.05
C LYS A 45 -2.37 20.47 18.23
N ASN A 46 -3.02 20.58 19.39
CA ASN A 46 -2.70 19.80 20.57
C ASN A 46 -3.19 18.34 20.38
N ILE A 47 -2.44 17.56 19.61
CA ILE A 47 -2.76 16.16 19.30
C ILE A 47 -2.69 15.34 20.58
N GLN A 48 -3.75 14.59 20.84
CA GLN A 48 -3.85 13.71 22.02
C GLN A 48 -3.40 12.27 21.75
N CYS A 49 -3.25 11.87 20.47
CA CYS A 49 -2.81 10.53 20.12
C CYS A 49 -1.28 10.37 20.27
N LYS A 50 -0.87 9.25 20.85
CA LYS A 50 0.53 8.92 21.14
C LYS A 50 1.19 8.10 20.03
N TYR A 51 1.39 8.71 18.87
CA TYR A 51 1.97 8.02 17.70
C TYR A 51 3.40 7.52 17.94
N ASP A 52 4.20 8.26 18.71
CA ASP A 52 5.57 7.88 19.02
C ASP A 52 5.61 6.53 19.77
N GLU A 53 4.72 6.32 20.75
CA GLU A 53 4.60 5.03 21.46
C GLU A 53 4.20 3.88 20.52
N ILE A 54 3.37 4.14 19.50
CA ILE A 54 2.98 3.13 18.50
C ILE A 54 4.16 2.78 17.60
N LEU A 55 4.97 3.77 17.19
CA LEU A 55 6.14 3.57 16.33
C LEU A 55 7.29 2.88 17.08
N GLU A 56 7.46 3.17 18.37
CA GLU A 56 8.42 2.51 19.24
C GLU A 56 7.95 1.11 19.67
N SER A 57 6.68 0.79 19.47
CA SER A 57 6.12 -0.52 19.81
C SER A 57 6.84 -1.65 19.08
N THR A 58 7.14 -2.71 19.82
CA THR A 58 7.63 -3.99 19.30
C THR A 58 6.51 -5.04 19.20
N ILE A 59 5.25 -4.63 19.36
CA ILE A 59 4.10 -5.53 19.29
C ILE A 59 3.87 -5.87 17.83
N SER A 60 4.13 -7.12 17.48
CA SER A 60 3.79 -7.73 16.20
C SER A 60 2.93 -8.96 16.41
N ILE A 61 2.03 -9.20 15.46
CA ILE A 61 1.27 -10.45 15.35
C ILE A 61 2.07 -11.38 14.44
N GLU A 62 2.22 -12.63 14.81
CA GLU A 62 2.86 -13.61 13.95
C GLU A 62 1.88 -14.12 12.90
N SER A 63 2.36 -14.45 11.70
CA SER A 63 1.45 -14.78 10.58
C SER A 63 0.54 -15.98 10.85
N TRP A 64 0.96 -16.93 11.69
CA TRP A 64 0.16 -18.10 12.08
C TRP A 64 -0.94 -17.78 13.12
N GLU A 65 -0.90 -16.60 13.73
CA GLU A 65 -1.93 -16.13 14.67
C GLU A 65 -3.09 -15.43 13.95
N VAL A 66 -2.90 -15.12 12.66
CA VAL A 66 -3.93 -14.53 11.82
C VAL A 66 -5.02 -15.57 11.51
N PRO A 67 -6.29 -15.29 11.86
CA PRO A 67 -7.40 -16.18 11.52
C PRO A 67 -7.52 -16.37 10.01
N THR A 68 -7.59 -17.61 9.55
CA THR A 68 -7.72 -17.94 8.12
C THR A 68 -9.17 -18.04 7.65
N ASN A 69 -10.12 -18.14 8.58
CA ASN A 69 -11.56 -18.12 8.32
C ASN A 69 -12.20 -17.17 9.35
N ASN A 70 -12.76 -16.05 8.89
CA ASN A 70 -13.49 -15.11 9.74
C ASN A 70 -14.86 -14.81 9.13
N ASP A 71 -15.92 -15.18 9.84
CA ASP A 71 -17.32 -14.81 9.54
C ASP A 71 -17.83 -13.70 10.47
N ASP A 72 -17.03 -13.27 11.45
CA ASP A 72 -17.41 -12.22 12.41
C ASP A 72 -16.96 -10.83 11.91
N PHE A 73 -17.82 -10.21 11.10
CA PHE A 73 -17.70 -8.81 10.69
C PHE A 73 -18.41 -7.89 11.68
N SER A 74 -18.17 -8.02 12.98
CA SER A 74 -18.70 -7.07 13.95
C SER A 74 -18.14 -5.66 13.65
N PRO A 75 -18.98 -4.69 13.23
CA PRO A 75 -18.52 -3.33 12.93
C PRO A 75 -18.38 -2.51 14.23
N THR A 76 -17.97 -3.14 15.34
CA THR A 76 -17.91 -2.49 16.65
C THR A 76 -16.98 -1.28 16.57
N GLY A 77 -17.50 -0.10 16.89
CA GLY A 77 -16.78 1.17 16.82
C GLY A 77 -16.79 1.85 15.44
N ILE A 78 -17.35 1.21 14.41
CA ILE A 78 -17.56 1.83 13.09
C ILE A 78 -18.98 2.39 13.03
N ASP A 79 -19.09 3.71 12.91
CA ASP A 79 -20.36 4.42 12.68
C ASP A 79 -20.36 5.05 11.29
N ASN A 80 -21.39 4.75 10.49
CA ASN A 80 -21.51 5.21 9.10
C ASN A 80 -20.23 5.00 8.25
N GLY A 81 -19.53 3.88 8.45
CA GLY A 81 -18.30 3.54 7.74
C GLY A 81 -17.06 4.31 8.23
N SER A 82 -17.17 5.09 9.30
CA SER A 82 -16.07 5.82 9.92
C SER A 82 -15.74 5.25 11.30
N TYR A 83 -14.45 5.14 11.59
CA TYR A 83 -13.95 4.81 12.93
C TYR A 83 -13.25 6.04 13.50
N VAL A 84 -13.69 6.48 14.68
CA VAL A 84 -13.04 7.56 15.43
C VAL A 84 -12.38 6.94 16.66
N PRO A 85 -11.04 6.98 16.78
CA PRO A 85 -10.36 6.44 17.96
C PRO A 85 -10.68 7.26 19.21
N GLU A 86 -10.36 6.72 20.39
CA GLU A 86 -10.53 7.39 21.69
C GLU A 86 -9.66 8.66 21.88
N CYS A 87 -8.85 9.03 20.88
CA CYS A 87 -7.98 10.20 20.87
C CYS A 87 -8.22 11.04 19.61
N ASP A 88 -7.79 12.30 19.61
CA ASP A 88 -7.88 13.17 18.43
C ASP A 88 -6.76 12.86 17.43
N PRO A 89 -7.05 12.23 16.27
CA PRO A 89 -6.01 11.80 15.36
C PRO A 89 -5.37 12.98 14.61
N ALA A 90 -4.08 12.85 14.35
CA ALA A 90 -3.32 13.80 13.57
C ALA A 90 -3.67 13.78 12.08
N PHE A 91 -4.33 12.73 11.58
CA PHE A 91 -4.68 12.61 10.17
C PHE A 91 -5.98 11.83 10.02
N SER A 92 -6.81 12.25 9.06
CA SER A 92 -7.96 11.50 8.61
C SER A 92 -7.56 10.68 7.40
N VAL A 93 -7.92 9.40 7.39
CA VAL A 93 -7.51 8.43 6.37
C VAL A 93 -8.73 7.68 5.89
N ALA A 94 -8.86 7.55 4.56
CA ALA A 94 -9.85 6.68 3.96
C ALA A 94 -9.18 5.38 3.50
N ILE A 95 -9.67 4.24 4.00
CA ILE A 95 -9.25 2.91 3.56
C ILE A 95 -10.25 2.42 2.51
N LEU A 96 -9.78 2.17 1.31
CA LEU A 96 -10.57 1.76 0.16
C LEU A 96 -10.26 0.28 -0.11
N GLY A 97 -11.28 -0.58 -0.01
CA GLY A 97 -11.12 -2.03 -0.18
C GLY A 97 -11.42 -2.56 -1.58
N MET A 98 -12.18 -1.81 -2.38
CA MET A 98 -12.59 -2.17 -3.73
C MET A 98 -12.91 -0.90 -4.54
N LEU A 99 -12.96 -1.04 -5.87
CA LEU A 99 -13.39 0.03 -6.78
C LEU A 99 -12.65 1.36 -6.50
N TYR A 100 -11.32 1.30 -6.45
CA TYR A 100 -10.47 2.38 -5.95
C TYR A 100 -10.79 3.77 -6.50
N ASN A 101 -11.03 3.92 -7.81
CA ASN A 101 -11.39 5.21 -8.39
C ASN A 101 -12.72 5.76 -7.82
N ILE A 102 -13.74 4.90 -7.67
CA ILE A 102 -15.05 5.29 -7.11
C ILE A 102 -14.91 5.64 -5.63
N GLY A 103 -14.23 4.79 -4.85
CA GLY A 103 -13.95 5.03 -3.43
C GLY A 103 -13.17 6.32 -3.22
N ALA A 104 -12.16 6.59 -4.06
CA ALA A 104 -11.38 7.81 -4.01
C ALA A 104 -12.23 9.05 -4.32
N ARG A 105 -13.18 8.98 -5.27
CA ARG A 105 -14.09 10.11 -5.54
C ARG A 105 -14.90 10.46 -4.30
N ARG A 106 -15.43 9.46 -3.59
CA ARG A 106 -16.18 9.68 -2.36
C ARG A 106 -15.28 10.22 -1.24
N ALA A 107 -14.16 9.58 -0.98
CA ALA A 107 -13.23 9.98 0.07
C ALA A 107 -12.68 11.40 -0.13
N ILE A 108 -12.34 11.77 -1.37
CA ILE A 108 -11.87 13.12 -1.68
C ILE A 108 -12.99 14.15 -1.52
N ALA A 109 -14.23 13.81 -1.89
CA ALA A 109 -15.39 14.68 -1.65
C ALA A 109 -15.63 14.90 -0.14
N ASP A 110 -15.40 13.86 0.67
CA ASP A 110 -15.43 13.91 2.14
C ASP A 110 -14.13 14.49 2.74
N GLN A 111 -13.28 15.09 1.92
CA GLN A 111 -12.07 15.83 2.31
C GLN A 111 -10.99 14.99 3.00
N PHE A 112 -10.97 13.67 2.80
CA PHE A 112 -9.88 12.83 3.29
C PHE A 112 -8.58 13.16 2.51
N PRO A 113 -7.52 13.62 3.19
CA PRO A 113 -6.27 14.01 2.54
C PRO A 113 -5.39 12.81 2.15
N CYS A 114 -5.65 11.64 2.74
CA CYS A 114 -4.88 10.42 2.55
C CYS A 114 -5.80 9.24 2.19
N LEU A 115 -5.43 8.53 1.14
CA LEU A 115 -6.11 7.34 0.64
C LEU A 115 -5.21 6.13 0.83
N ILE A 116 -5.75 5.06 1.42
CA ILE A 116 -5.12 3.76 1.52
C ILE A 116 -5.90 2.79 0.65
N LEU A 117 -5.29 2.36 -0.45
CA LEU A 117 -5.83 1.40 -1.40
C LEU A 117 -5.39 0.03 -0.91
N HIS A 118 -6.33 -0.79 -0.43
CA HIS A 118 -5.99 -1.93 0.40
C HIS A 118 -6.76 -3.19 0.00
N ASP A 119 -6.05 -4.23 -0.40
CA ASP A 119 -6.66 -5.53 -0.65
C ASP A 119 -7.19 -6.10 0.68
N VAL A 120 -8.43 -6.55 0.67
CA VAL A 120 -9.15 -7.01 1.88
C VAL A 120 -8.53 -8.26 2.51
N ASP A 121 -7.73 -9.00 1.76
CA ASP A 121 -7.07 -10.24 2.17
C ASP A 121 -5.68 -10.02 2.78
N LEU A 122 -5.21 -8.78 2.90
CA LEU A 122 -3.92 -8.46 3.49
C LEU A 122 -4.11 -7.89 4.90
N LEU A 123 -3.39 -8.46 5.88
CA LEU A 123 -3.43 -7.98 7.26
C LEU A 123 -2.04 -7.55 7.72
N PRO A 124 -1.87 -6.32 8.25
CA PRO A 124 -0.59 -5.85 8.75
C PRO A 124 -0.22 -6.61 10.02
N LEU A 125 1.04 -7.04 10.11
CA LEU A 125 1.55 -7.80 11.24
C LEU A 125 2.27 -6.92 12.28
N ASP A 126 2.58 -5.67 11.96
CA ASP A 126 3.26 -4.73 12.85
C ASP A 126 2.42 -3.45 13.01
N ARG A 127 2.13 -3.06 14.26
CA ARG A 127 1.35 -1.87 14.59
C ARG A 127 2.03 -0.56 14.17
N ALA A 128 3.36 -0.55 14.10
CA ALA A 128 4.13 0.59 13.63
C ALA A 128 4.04 0.77 12.11
N ASN A 129 3.40 -0.14 11.37
CA ASN A 129 3.02 0.09 9.98
C ASN A 129 1.80 1.01 9.88
N LEU A 130 1.90 2.20 10.47
CA LEU A 130 0.80 3.17 10.56
C LEU A 130 0.16 3.43 9.20
N TYR A 131 -1.16 3.37 9.13
CA TYR A 131 -1.94 3.62 7.91
C TYR A 131 -2.04 5.12 7.67
N ALA A 132 -0.96 5.69 7.14
CA ALA A 132 -0.86 7.10 6.84
C ALA A 132 -0.01 7.33 5.59
N CYS A 133 -0.23 8.49 4.96
CA CYS A 133 0.49 8.88 3.77
C CYS A 133 1.81 9.55 4.12
N THR A 134 2.81 9.37 3.26
CA THR A 134 4.06 10.15 3.32
C THR A 134 4.06 11.24 2.25
N ARG A 135 5.15 12.00 2.13
CA ARG A 135 5.30 12.98 1.03
C ARG A 135 5.29 12.30 -0.34
N GLN A 136 5.73 11.05 -0.42
CA GLN A 136 5.72 10.23 -1.62
C GLN A 136 4.65 9.11 -1.47
N PRO A 137 4.09 8.57 -2.57
CA PRO A 137 3.28 7.36 -2.49
C PRO A 137 4.05 6.23 -1.78
N ARG A 138 3.42 5.54 -0.83
CA ARG A 138 4.06 4.51 -0.02
C ARG A 138 3.42 3.15 -0.27
N HIS A 139 4.19 2.22 -0.82
CA HIS A 139 3.80 0.81 -0.86
C HIS A 139 3.97 0.21 0.55
N MET A 140 2.86 -0.17 1.17
CA MET A 140 2.77 -0.60 2.56
C MET A 140 3.04 -2.09 2.73
N SER A 141 2.57 -2.91 1.80
CA SER A 141 2.67 -4.38 1.80
C SER A 141 3.92 -4.90 1.10
N ALA A 142 5.07 -4.27 1.34
CA ALA A 142 6.32 -4.65 0.68
C ALA A 142 6.91 -5.98 1.19
N SER A 143 6.39 -6.53 2.29
CA SER A 143 6.86 -7.78 2.89
C SER A 143 5.68 -8.68 3.23
N ILE A 144 5.26 -9.53 2.29
CA ILE A 144 4.10 -10.43 2.45
C ILE A 144 4.57 -11.87 2.65
N ASP A 145 3.95 -12.59 3.57
CA ASP A 145 4.23 -14.00 3.89
C ASP A 145 4.13 -14.96 2.69
N LYS A 146 3.13 -14.78 1.80
CA LYS A 146 2.98 -15.51 0.53
C LYS A 146 4.22 -15.48 -0.35
N PHE A 147 4.98 -14.38 -0.29
CA PHE A 147 6.24 -14.22 -1.01
C PHE A 147 7.46 -14.44 -0.11
N ARG A 148 7.28 -15.13 1.03
CA ARG A 148 8.30 -15.36 2.06
C ARG A 148 8.94 -14.06 2.51
N TYR A 149 8.13 -13.01 2.62
CA TYR A 149 8.54 -11.66 3.03
C TYR A 149 9.60 -11.03 2.11
N VAL A 150 9.69 -11.48 0.87
CA VAL A 150 10.56 -10.92 -0.18
C VAL A 150 9.71 -10.11 -1.14
N LEU A 151 10.13 -8.88 -1.44
CA LEU A 151 9.48 -8.05 -2.45
C LEU A 151 9.73 -8.67 -3.84
N PRO A 152 8.68 -9.06 -4.59
CA PRO A 152 8.86 -9.76 -5.87
C PRO A 152 9.64 -8.96 -6.92
N TYR A 153 9.38 -7.64 -7.01
CA TYR A 153 10.06 -6.70 -7.91
C TYR A 153 9.87 -5.26 -7.42
N SER A 154 10.74 -4.34 -7.84
CA SER A 154 10.87 -3.00 -7.24
C SER A 154 9.74 -2.03 -7.58
N GLU A 155 9.03 -2.31 -8.67
CA GLU A 155 7.93 -1.52 -9.22
C GLU A 155 6.59 -1.88 -8.59
N LEU A 156 6.50 -3.00 -7.88
CA LEU A 156 5.24 -3.45 -7.27
C LEU A 156 4.69 -2.41 -6.28
N VAL A 157 3.42 -2.05 -6.49
CA VAL A 157 2.61 -1.19 -5.59
C VAL A 157 1.28 -1.83 -5.18
N GLY A 158 1.02 -3.07 -5.61
CA GLY A 158 -0.18 -3.84 -5.26
C GLY A 158 -0.23 -4.28 -3.81
N GLY A 159 -1.38 -4.79 -3.38
CA GLY A 159 -1.65 -5.18 -2.01
C GLY A 159 -2.14 -4.02 -1.16
N ALA A 160 -1.24 -3.09 -0.81
CA ALA A 160 -1.58 -1.93 0.01
C ALA A 160 -0.74 -0.69 -0.39
N LEU A 161 -1.40 0.36 -0.87
CA LEU A 161 -0.78 1.60 -1.32
C LEU A 161 -1.36 2.81 -0.57
N ALA A 162 -0.52 3.57 0.12
CA ALA A 162 -0.89 4.88 0.66
C ALA A 162 -0.51 5.99 -0.33
N ILE A 163 -1.45 6.84 -0.69
CA ILE A 163 -1.26 7.95 -1.61
C ILE A 163 -2.09 9.16 -1.18
N ARG A 164 -1.50 10.36 -1.26
CA ARG A 164 -2.22 11.59 -0.92
C ARG A 164 -3.31 11.85 -1.96
N ALA A 165 -4.42 12.43 -1.53
CA ALA A 165 -5.57 12.72 -2.41
C ALA A 165 -5.18 13.56 -3.64
N ASP A 166 -4.35 14.59 -3.46
CA ASP A 166 -3.85 15.43 -4.55
C ASP A 166 -2.91 14.67 -5.51
N GLN A 167 -2.09 13.75 -5.00
CA GLN A 167 -1.24 12.89 -5.81
C GLN A 167 -2.08 11.92 -6.63
N TYR A 168 -3.11 11.33 -6.02
CA TYR A 168 -4.03 10.42 -6.70
C TYR A 168 -4.75 11.13 -7.87
N VAL A 169 -5.24 12.35 -7.64
CA VAL A 169 -5.84 13.19 -8.68
C VAL A 169 -4.82 13.56 -9.76
N ALA A 170 -3.59 13.89 -9.37
CA ALA A 170 -2.53 14.28 -10.29
C ALA A 170 -2.17 13.16 -11.26
N VAL A 171 -2.05 11.92 -10.78
CA VAL A 171 -1.76 10.73 -11.60
C VAL A 171 -2.99 10.15 -12.31
N ASP A 172 -4.17 10.76 -12.09
CA ASP A 172 -5.48 10.31 -12.57
C ASP A 172 -5.87 8.88 -12.13
N GLY A 173 -5.51 8.51 -10.91
CA GLY A 173 -5.88 7.24 -10.28
C GLY A 173 -5.46 5.99 -11.06
N PHE A 174 -6.18 4.90 -10.83
CA PHE A 174 -5.96 3.63 -11.54
C PHE A 174 -6.59 3.65 -12.93
N SER A 175 -6.04 2.86 -13.86
CA SER A 175 -6.69 2.56 -15.13
C SER A 175 -8.04 1.87 -14.93
N ASN A 176 -9.07 2.29 -15.67
CA ASN A 176 -10.38 1.63 -15.67
C ASN A 176 -10.45 0.44 -16.64
N ARG A 177 -9.33 0.09 -17.31
CA ARG A 177 -9.31 -0.87 -18.43
C ARG A 177 -8.95 -2.29 -18.01
N PHE A 178 -8.48 -2.48 -16.78
CA PHE A 178 -8.11 -3.79 -16.28
C PHE A 178 -9.35 -4.48 -15.71
N GLU A 179 -9.77 -5.56 -16.37
CA GLU A 179 -10.81 -6.47 -15.89
C GLU A 179 -10.14 -7.79 -15.50
N GLY A 180 -10.37 -8.24 -14.27
CA GLY A 180 -9.68 -9.40 -13.70
C GLY A 180 -8.28 -9.05 -13.15
N TRP A 181 -7.50 -10.08 -12.82
CA TRP A 181 -6.26 -9.90 -12.06
C TRP A 181 -5.05 -9.57 -12.95
N GLY A 182 -4.31 -8.52 -12.58
CA GLY A 182 -2.93 -8.27 -13.00
C GLY A 182 -2.75 -7.18 -14.05
N GLY A 183 -1.73 -6.35 -13.81
CA GLY A 183 -1.26 -5.25 -14.66
C GLY A 183 -1.74 -3.87 -14.21
N GLU A 184 -2.79 -3.80 -13.41
CA GLU A 184 -3.35 -2.57 -12.85
C GLU A 184 -2.38 -1.86 -11.90
N ASP A 185 -1.68 -2.62 -11.06
CA ASP A 185 -0.69 -2.08 -10.13
C ASP A 185 0.55 -1.58 -10.87
N ASP A 186 0.97 -2.31 -11.91
CA ASP A 186 2.10 -1.93 -12.76
C ASP A 186 1.80 -0.64 -13.54
N ASP A 187 0.59 -0.50 -14.06
CA ASP A 187 0.09 0.73 -14.68
C ASP A 187 0.10 1.89 -13.68
N MET A 188 -0.41 1.67 -12.47
CA MET A 188 -0.40 2.67 -11.40
C MET A 188 1.03 3.12 -11.05
N HIS A 189 1.98 2.18 -10.94
CA HIS A 189 3.39 2.53 -10.77
C HIS A 189 3.90 3.40 -11.91
N ALA A 190 3.61 3.02 -13.16
CA ALA A 190 4.04 3.77 -14.34
C ALA A 190 3.47 5.20 -14.37
N ARG A 191 2.21 5.40 -13.92
CA ARG A 191 1.59 6.72 -13.75
C ARG A 191 2.29 7.54 -12.67
N ILE A 192 2.54 6.96 -11.50
CA ILE A 192 3.29 7.60 -10.41
C ILE A 192 4.64 8.11 -10.92
N ARG A 193 5.40 7.27 -11.64
CA ARG A 193 6.71 7.66 -12.21
C ARG A 193 6.60 8.73 -13.29
N ALA A 194 5.54 8.70 -14.11
CA ALA A 194 5.30 9.72 -15.14
C ALA A 194 5.11 11.12 -14.54
N HIS A 195 4.61 11.20 -13.30
CA HIS A 195 4.41 12.43 -12.55
C HIS A 195 5.57 12.79 -11.61
N GLN A 196 6.76 12.21 -11.84
CA GLN A 196 7.99 12.50 -11.06
C GLN A 196 7.83 12.22 -9.56
N LEU A 197 6.92 11.32 -9.21
CA LEU A 197 6.78 10.78 -7.87
C LEU A 197 7.59 9.48 -7.78
N ASP A 198 8.06 9.18 -6.56
CA ASP A 198 8.76 7.93 -6.25
C ASP A 198 7.90 7.10 -5.32
N VAL A 199 8.05 5.78 -5.38
CA VAL A 199 7.40 4.88 -4.40
C VAL A 199 8.39 4.64 -3.25
N VAL A 200 7.97 4.97 -2.04
CA VAL A 200 8.73 4.69 -0.82
C VAL A 200 8.14 3.52 -0.05
N ARG A 201 8.95 2.92 0.83
CA ARG A 201 8.58 1.76 1.63
C ARG A 201 9.14 1.90 3.03
N PHE A 202 8.51 1.23 3.99
CA PHE A 202 9.06 1.07 5.33
C PHE A 202 10.04 -0.10 5.38
N PRO A 203 10.90 -0.18 6.41
CA PRO A 203 11.77 -1.33 6.59
C PRO A 203 10.99 -2.65 6.59
N ARG A 204 11.63 -3.73 6.15
CA ARG A 204 11.02 -5.06 6.02
C ARG A 204 10.35 -5.56 7.30
N THR A 205 10.91 -5.24 8.46
CA THR A 205 10.36 -5.60 9.77
C THR A 205 9.01 -4.93 10.04
N ARG A 206 8.85 -3.67 9.61
CA ARG A 206 7.64 -2.88 9.79
C ARG A 206 6.60 -3.14 8.70
N ALA A 207 7.03 -3.41 7.46
CA ALA A 207 6.15 -3.59 6.32
C ALA A 207 5.59 -5.03 6.18
N ARG A 208 5.52 -5.80 7.28
CA ARG A 208 5.07 -7.20 7.26
C ARG A 208 3.56 -7.32 7.15
N TYR A 209 3.10 -8.20 6.27
CA TYR A 209 1.71 -8.57 6.07
C TYR A 209 1.56 -10.09 6.00
N SER A 210 0.40 -10.56 6.46
CA SER A 210 -0.11 -11.90 6.19
C SER A 210 -1.20 -11.81 5.12
N MET A 211 -1.19 -12.71 4.14
CA MET A 211 -2.25 -12.83 3.14
C MET A 211 -3.20 -13.97 3.51
N LEU A 212 -4.49 -13.65 3.66
CA LEU A 212 -5.55 -14.63 3.83
C LEU A 212 -5.60 -15.57 2.62
N VAL A 213 -5.82 -16.86 2.88
CA VAL A 213 -5.79 -17.87 1.82
C VAL A 213 -7.07 -17.77 0.99
N HIS A 214 -6.93 -17.50 -0.31
CA HIS A 214 -8.07 -17.40 -1.22
C HIS A 214 -7.73 -18.01 -2.60
N ALA A 215 -8.76 -18.36 -3.36
CA ALA A 215 -8.59 -18.75 -4.76
C ALA A 215 -8.19 -17.55 -5.62
N GLN A 216 -7.18 -17.71 -6.47
CA GLN A 216 -6.75 -16.63 -7.36
C GLN A 216 -7.81 -16.35 -8.43
N ALA A 217 -8.10 -15.06 -8.64
CA ALA A 217 -8.95 -14.64 -9.74
C ALA A 217 -8.29 -14.94 -11.10
N PRO A 218 -9.09 -15.12 -12.16
CA PRO A 218 -8.57 -15.27 -13.51
C PRO A 218 -7.68 -14.09 -13.90
N ARG A 219 -6.54 -14.41 -14.52
CA ARG A 219 -5.60 -13.41 -15.05
C ARG A 219 -6.26 -12.65 -16.19
N ASN A 220 -6.08 -11.33 -16.20
CA ASN A 220 -6.47 -10.51 -17.34
C ASN A 220 -5.63 -10.92 -18.57
N ALA A 221 -6.28 -11.51 -19.57
CA ALA A 221 -5.65 -11.96 -20.81
C ALA A 221 -5.08 -10.78 -21.63
N GLU A 222 -5.69 -9.62 -21.50
CA GLU A 222 -5.37 -8.40 -22.26
C GLU A 222 -4.30 -7.54 -21.60
N ARG A 223 -3.84 -7.87 -20.38
CA ARG A 223 -2.95 -7.01 -19.58
C ARG A 223 -1.71 -6.55 -20.34
N PHE A 224 -1.07 -7.44 -21.10
CA PHE A 224 0.16 -7.09 -21.83
C PHE A 224 -0.12 -6.16 -23.00
N ARG A 225 -1.28 -6.32 -23.66
CA ARG A 225 -1.72 -5.41 -24.72
C ARG A 225 -2.04 -4.04 -24.13
N ILE A 226 -2.82 -3.99 -23.04
CA ILE A 226 -3.17 -2.74 -22.35
C ILE A 226 -1.90 -2.00 -21.91
N MET A 227 -0.95 -2.69 -21.29
CA MET A 227 0.33 -2.11 -20.85
C MET A 227 1.23 -1.64 -21.99
N ALA A 228 1.16 -2.27 -23.17
CA ALA A 228 1.95 -1.89 -24.34
C ALA A 228 1.39 -0.66 -25.07
N GLU A 229 0.12 -0.32 -24.84
CA GLU A 229 -0.50 0.84 -25.46
C GLU A 229 0.04 2.15 -24.87
N LYS A 230 0.26 3.14 -25.75
CA LYS A 230 0.94 4.39 -25.36
C LYS A 230 0.07 5.25 -24.45
N ARG A 231 0.74 6.05 -23.60
CA ARG A 231 0.11 6.98 -22.63
C ARG A 231 -0.98 7.90 -23.17
N ARG A 232 -1.00 8.22 -24.47
CA ARG A 232 -2.10 9.01 -25.08
C ARG A 232 -3.46 8.31 -24.95
N ALA A 233 -3.48 6.97 -24.86
CA ALA A 233 -4.69 6.19 -24.62
C ALA A 233 -5.22 6.32 -23.17
N HIS A 234 -4.42 6.84 -22.22
CA HIS A 234 -4.84 7.11 -20.85
C HIS A 234 -5.52 8.48 -20.66
N ALA A 235 -5.57 9.33 -21.69
CA ALA A 235 -6.06 10.70 -21.54
C ALA A 235 -7.59 10.79 -21.28
N ASP A 236 -8.34 9.74 -21.66
CA ASP A 236 -9.80 9.69 -21.58
C ASP A 236 -10.30 8.62 -20.57
N GLU A 237 -9.42 8.05 -19.76
CA GLU A 237 -9.74 7.01 -18.78
C GLU A 237 -8.94 7.18 -17.48
N GLY A 238 -9.48 6.71 -16.36
CA GLY A 238 -8.87 6.91 -15.03
C GLY A 238 -9.86 7.46 -14.02
N TYR A 239 -9.33 8.06 -12.96
CA TYR A 239 -10.11 8.65 -11.87
C TYR A 239 -11.17 9.65 -12.34
N ARG A 240 -10.79 10.58 -13.23
CA ARG A 240 -11.72 11.60 -13.74
C ARG A 240 -12.84 11.03 -14.60
N ALA A 241 -12.57 9.96 -15.33
CA ALA A 241 -13.53 9.32 -16.23
C ALA A 241 -14.40 8.25 -15.56
N ALA A 242 -14.06 7.83 -14.33
CA ALA A 242 -14.78 6.76 -13.63
C ALA A 242 -16.27 7.15 -13.42
N PRO A 243 -17.23 6.33 -13.91
CA PRO A 243 -18.64 6.65 -13.80
C PRO A 243 -19.05 6.65 -12.33
N TYR A 244 -19.48 7.79 -11.84
CA TYR A 244 -20.01 7.95 -10.49
C TYR A 244 -21.34 8.69 -10.55
N ARG A 245 -22.39 8.06 -10.01
CA ARG A 245 -23.64 8.74 -9.65
C ARG A 245 -23.75 8.66 -8.13
N SER A 246 -23.80 9.80 -7.47
CA SER A 246 -24.19 9.86 -6.05
C SER A 246 -25.61 9.33 -5.94
N VAL A 247 -25.81 8.37 -5.03
CA VAL A 247 -27.15 7.99 -4.57
C VAL A 247 -27.60 9.00 -3.54
#